data_AF-A0A2G9MKG9-F1
#
_entry.id   AF-A0A2G9MKG9-F1
#
_cell.length_a   1.000
_cell.length_b   1.000
_cell.length_c   1.000
_cell.angle_alpha   90.00
_cell.angle_beta   90.00
_cell.angle_gamma   90.00
#
_symmetry.space_group_name_H-M   'P 1'
#
loop_
_entity.id
_entity.type
_entity.pdbx_description
1 polymer ?
#
loop_
_entity_poly.entity_id
_entity_poly.type
_entity_poly.pdbx_seq_one_letter_code
_entity_poly.pdbx_strand_id
1 'polypeptide(L)'
;MLGTYTPAQLRAFLADQGKRTTSNYQLIELVQDTNIPNLFFLREVYGPHGLISSETWRHYHFPRASPDIVLSSYHEGNNTMLLVAEGRTELKLVKAQRPIGIESLVVHRDEAEIIYAGYAGGGVSASIGRGLAEGVNRIQVIQEGGGEKLGKGALWVPVRKHLIFAVDDTDNHETGATYDLVGREVREALEDSLDIRATYIAECNLHGVVEKTSNCFATAVGVTYDGREQTKEAIKRKVLEVLREKAMSDYGCVVFFDGFIIPQRVEEYGVKAKNERIESLDYVIDLAGQHQLAWHHVGKGTQKGKERGLKGALAALGLFWKLKYCAAPPGEPVPDDAKFYPDYYTSNQVIQGYAKKI
;
A
#
# COMPACT_ATOMS: atom_id res chain seq x y z
N MET A 1 27.39 20.17 -7.34
CA MET A 1 26.70 18.85 -7.27
C MET A 1 25.65 18.70 -8.37
N LEU A 2 25.57 19.61 -9.35
CA LEU A 2 24.71 19.38 -10.52
C LEU A 2 25.20 18.15 -11.29
N GLY A 3 24.28 17.25 -11.63
CA GLY A 3 24.60 15.99 -12.29
C GLY A 3 23.61 14.88 -11.94
N THR A 4 23.81 13.73 -12.57
CA THR A 4 23.02 12.51 -12.34
C THR A 4 23.88 11.48 -11.62
N TYR A 5 23.33 10.88 -10.57
CA TYR A 5 24.04 9.96 -9.69
C TYR A 5 23.16 8.75 -9.38
N THR A 6 23.75 7.56 -9.30
CA THR A 6 23.15 6.46 -8.52
C THR A 6 23.25 6.78 -7.02
N PRO A 7 22.45 6.13 -6.15
CA PRO A 7 22.58 6.32 -4.71
C PRO A 7 24.01 6.06 -4.20
N ALA A 8 24.71 5.06 -4.72
CA ALA A 8 26.09 4.76 -4.35
C ALA A 8 27.06 5.87 -4.78
N GLN A 9 26.93 6.37 -6.02
CA GLN A 9 27.74 7.49 -6.51
C GLN A 9 27.50 8.77 -5.71
N LEU A 10 26.24 9.06 -5.37
CA LEU A 10 25.90 10.23 -4.56
C LEU A 10 26.47 10.12 -3.14
N ARG A 11 26.44 8.94 -2.51
CA ARG A 11 27.08 8.70 -1.20
C ARG A 11 28.59 8.94 -1.27
N ALA A 12 29.27 8.40 -2.27
CA ALA A 12 30.70 8.61 -2.47
C ALA A 12 31.03 10.09 -2.70
N PHE A 13 30.29 10.77 -3.58
CA PHE A 13 30.45 12.19 -3.83
C PHE A 13 30.27 13.03 -2.56
N LEU A 14 29.24 12.74 -1.75
CA LEU A 14 29.02 13.46 -0.50
C LEU A 14 30.14 13.22 0.51
N ALA A 15 30.64 11.99 0.62
CA ALA A 15 31.75 11.63 1.50
C ALA A 15 33.05 12.36 1.11
N ASP A 16 33.40 12.39 -0.18
CA ASP A 16 34.59 13.08 -0.69
C ASP A 16 34.54 14.59 -0.43
N GLN A 17 33.32 15.16 -0.33
CA GLN A 17 33.10 16.56 0.00
C GLN A 17 33.05 16.83 1.52
N GLY A 18 33.32 15.81 2.35
CA GLY A 18 33.23 15.91 3.81
C GLY A 18 31.81 16.17 4.32
N LYS A 19 30.78 15.94 3.49
CA LYS A 19 29.37 16.15 3.86
C LYS A 19 28.83 14.88 4.51
N ARG A 20 28.18 15.03 5.68
CA ARG A 20 27.45 13.92 6.29
C ARG A 20 26.32 13.46 5.38
N THR A 21 26.27 12.16 5.09
CA THR A 21 25.20 11.48 4.34
C THR A 21 23.99 11.24 5.24
N THR A 22 23.37 12.29 5.78
CA THR A 22 22.14 12.13 6.57
C THR A 22 20.92 12.21 5.64
N SER A 23 20.54 11.06 5.07
CA SER A 23 19.17 10.88 4.61
C SER A 23 18.45 9.93 5.54
N ASN A 24 17.28 10.35 6.01
CA ASN A 24 16.37 9.50 6.78
C ASN A 24 15.34 8.80 5.87
N TYR A 25 15.45 8.94 4.54
CA TYR A 25 14.62 8.18 3.63
C TYR A 25 15.15 6.76 3.53
N GLN A 26 14.32 5.81 3.94
CA GLN A 26 14.63 4.39 3.86
C GLN A 26 14.23 3.82 2.51
N LEU A 27 13.00 4.10 2.07
CA LEU A 27 12.43 3.56 0.82
C LEU A 27 11.63 4.63 0.09
N ILE A 28 11.78 4.64 -1.24
CA ILE A 28 10.86 5.30 -2.17
C ILE A 28 10.39 4.25 -3.15
N GLU A 29 9.08 4.10 -3.27
CA GLU A 29 8.46 3.08 -4.10
C GLU A 29 7.25 3.67 -4.82
N LEU A 30 7.21 3.51 -6.14
CA LEU A 30 6.09 3.92 -6.97
C LEU A 30 5.38 2.67 -7.47
N VAL A 31 4.07 2.62 -7.25
CA VAL A 31 3.25 1.45 -7.55
C VAL A 31 2.07 1.87 -8.39
N GLN A 32 1.96 1.29 -9.59
CA GLN A 32 0.89 1.58 -10.55
C GLN A 32 -0.30 0.67 -10.30
N ASP A 33 -1.50 1.22 -10.39
CA ASP A 33 -2.71 0.40 -10.34
C ASP A 33 -2.81 -0.47 -11.59
N THR A 34 -3.39 -1.66 -11.45
CA THR A 34 -3.53 -2.58 -12.59
C THR A 34 -4.68 -2.16 -13.51
N ASN A 35 -5.72 -1.54 -12.97
CA ASN A 35 -6.94 -1.19 -13.69
C ASN A 35 -6.95 0.27 -14.17
N ILE A 36 -6.16 1.14 -13.55
CA ILE A 36 -6.06 2.56 -13.89
C ILE A 36 -4.60 2.92 -14.23
N PRO A 37 -4.19 2.90 -15.50
CA PRO A 37 -2.79 3.03 -15.90
C PRO A 37 -2.10 4.32 -15.43
N ASN A 38 -2.85 5.41 -15.25
CA ASN A 38 -2.31 6.72 -14.97
C ASN A 38 -2.26 7.03 -13.46
N LEU A 39 -2.64 6.05 -12.63
CA LEU A 39 -2.80 6.19 -11.19
C LEU A 39 -1.77 5.34 -10.46
N PHE A 40 -1.14 5.96 -9.47
CA PHE A 40 -0.08 5.34 -8.70
C PHE A 40 -0.29 5.65 -7.22
N PHE A 41 0.18 4.76 -6.34
CA PHE A 41 0.58 5.20 -5.01
C PHE A 41 2.09 5.32 -4.95
N LEU A 42 2.55 6.44 -4.43
CA LEU A 42 3.94 6.71 -4.11
C LEU A 42 4.11 6.53 -2.60
N ARG A 43 4.88 5.52 -2.22
CA ARG A 43 5.21 5.23 -0.82
C ARG A 43 6.59 5.78 -0.48
N GLU A 44 6.64 6.63 0.53
CA GLU A 44 7.86 7.12 1.16
C GLU A 44 7.96 6.58 2.59
N VAL A 45 9.02 5.84 2.88
CA VAL A 45 9.36 5.43 4.25
C VAL A 45 10.46 6.34 4.75
N TYR A 46 10.18 7.10 5.81
CA TYR A 46 11.14 8.03 6.38
C TYR A 46 11.22 7.89 7.88
N GLY A 47 12.44 7.84 8.39
CA GLY A 47 12.74 7.83 9.80
C GLY A 47 14.08 7.14 10.04
N PRO A 48 14.61 7.20 11.26
CA PRO A 48 15.75 6.36 11.63
C PRO A 48 15.38 4.89 11.49
N HIS A 49 16.31 4.05 11.03
CA HIS A 49 16.08 2.60 11.03
C HIS A 49 15.73 2.12 12.44
N GLY A 50 14.61 1.41 12.58
CA GLY A 50 14.13 0.90 13.87
C GLY A 50 13.41 1.93 14.76
N LEU A 51 13.13 3.15 14.29
CA LEU A 51 12.33 4.14 15.02
C LEU A 51 11.10 4.58 14.22
N ILE A 52 9.98 4.76 14.94
CA ILE A 52 8.73 5.29 14.38
C ILE A 52 8.77 6.82 14.50
N SER A 53 8.89 7.53 13.38
CA SER A 53 8.56 8.96 13.29
C SER A 53 7.17 9.12 12.69
N SER A 54 6.42 10.14 13.08
CA SER A 54 5.13 10.43 12.45
C SER A 54 5.35 11.35 11.24
N GLU A 55 5.10 10.83 10.05
CA GLU A 55 5.26 11.57 8.79
C GLU A 55 4.06 12.47 8.41
N THR A 56 3.37 12.97 9.44
CA THR A 56 2.15 13.80 9.32
C THR A 56 2.38 15.06 8.49
N TRP A 57 3.57 15.66 8.59
CA TRP A 57 3.90 16.91 7.89
C TRP A 57 3.82 16.74 6.37
N ARG A 58 4.41 15.69 5.80
CA ARG A 58 4.38 15.45 4.35
C ARG A 58 2.99 15.13 3.84
N HIS A 59 2.32 14.22 4.55
CA HIS A 59 0.92 13.89 4.28
C HIS A 59 0.06 15.18 4.19
N TYR A 60 0.27 16.14 5.09
CA TYR A 60 -0.46 17.41 5.07
C TYR A 60 -0.05 18.34 3.91
N HIS A 61 1.24 18.46 3.59
CA HIS A 61 1.71 19.49 2.65
C HIS A 61 1.66 19.09 1.17
N PHE A 62 1.90 17.83 0.82
CA PHE A 62 1.98 17.40 -0.58
C PHE A 62 0.70 17.66 -1.40
N PRO A 63 -0.50 17.26 -0.93
CA PRO A 63 -1.75 17.56 -1.65
C PRO A 63 -2.01 19.06 -1.83
N ARG A 64 -1.48 19.90 -0.93
CA ARG A 64 -1.65 21.36 -0.98
C ARG A 64 -0.65 22.05 -1.90
N ALA A 65 0.55 21.50 -2.02
CA ALA A 65 1.60 22.02 -2.90
C ALA A 65 1.42 21.56 -4.35
N SER A 66 0.88 20.35 -4.55
CA SER A 66 0.77 19.68 -5.84
C SER A 66 -0.63 19.09 -6.08
N PRO A 67 -1.72 19.87 -5.97
CA PRO A 67 -3.09 19.32 -5.98
C PRO A 67 -3.49 18.62 -7.29
N ASP A 68 -2.82 18.95 -8.41
CA ASP A 68 -3.12 18.37 -9.72
C ASP A 68 -2.38 17.04 -9.96
N ILE A 69 -1.41 16.70 -9.10
CA ILE A 69 -0.67 15.42 -9.12
C ILE A 69 -1.02 14.57 -7.91
N VAL A 70 -0.97 15.15 -6.70
CA VAL A 70 -1.21 14.46 -5.43
C VAL A 70 -2.70 14.55 -5.10
N LEU A 71 -3.41 13.48 -5.40
CA LEU A 71 -4.87 13.38 -5.29
C LEU A 71 -5.33 13.22 -3.85
N SER A 72 -4.57 12.44 -3.08
CA SER A 72 -4.80 12.21 -1.66
C SER A 72 -3.50 11.74 -1.01
N SER A 73 -3.48 11.73 0.32
CA SER A 73 -2.35 11.26 1.08
C SER A 73 -2.84 10.48 2.30
N TYR A 74 -2.01 9.56 2.77
CA TYR A 74 -2.21 8.79 3.99
C TYR A 74 -0.85 8.63 4.68
N HIS A 75 -0.86 8.45 6.00
CA HIS A 75 0.35 8.06 6.71
C HIS A 75 0.04 7.06 7.82
N GLU A 76 1.01 6.19 8.09
CA GLU A 76 0.96 5.23 9.20
C GLU A 76 2.37 5.01 9.73
N GLY A 77 2.60 5.45 10.96
CA GLY A 77 3.94 5.55 11.52
C GLY A 77 4.85 6.35 10.58
N ASN A 78 5.93 5.71 10.13
CA ASN A 78 6.97 6.27 9.28
C ASN A 78 6.66 6.17 7.77
N ASN A 79 5.54 5.56 7.40
CA ASN A 79 5.10 5.42 6.02
C ASN A 79 4.21 6.60 5.63
N THR A 80 4.54 7.28 4.53
CA THR A 80 3.63 8.17 3.82
C THR A 80 3.25 7.53 2.49
N MET A 81 1.96 7.39 2.24
CA MET A 81 1.43 7.02 0.93
C MET A 81 0.78 8.22 0.28
N LEU A 82 1.17 8.53 -0.94
CA LEU A 82 0.56 9.57 -1.75
C LEU A 82 -0.13 8.91 -2.93
N LEU A 83 -1.45 9.09 -3.07
CA LEU A 83 -2.12 8.74 -4.31
C LEU A 83 -1.79 9.83 -5.33
N VAL A 84 -1.15 9.45 -6.42
CA VAL A 84 -0.63 10.38 -7.42
C VAL A 84 -1.08 9.99 -8.82
N ALA A 85 -1.39 10.99 -9.64
CA ALA A 85 -1.63 10.83 -11.06
C ALA A 85 -0.39 11.22 -11.87
N GLU A 86 -0.16 10.55 -13.00
CA GLU A 86 0.84 10.98 -13.97
C GLU A 86 0.49 12.38 -14.50
N GLY A 87 1.48 13.27 -14.56
CA GLY A 87 1.24 14.63 -15.01
C GLY A 87 2.31 15.62 -14.59
N ARG A 88 2.03 16.89 -14.86
CA ARG A 88 2.85 18.05 -14.51
C ARG A 88 1.96 19.13 -13.91
N THR A 89 2.46 19.83 -12.91
CA THR A 89 1.76 20.94 -12.26
C THR A 89 2.70 22.10 -12.00
N GLU A 90 2.16 23.31 -12.00
CA GLU A 90 2.82 24.42 -11.33
C GLU A 90 2.69 24.22 -9.82
N LEU A 91 3.82 24.23 -9.11
CA LEU A 91 3.81 24.04 -7.66
C LEU A 91 3.30 25.28 -6.94
N LYS A 92 2.36 25.08 -6.02
CA LYS A 92 1.84 26.16 -5.16
C LYS A 92 2.73 26.37 -3.94
N LEU A 93 4.06 26.47 -4.08
CA LEU A 93 4.95 26.55 -2.92
C LEU A 93 4.78 27.85 -2.13
N VAL A 94 4.78 27.75 -0.81
CA VAL A 94 4.85 28.90 0.12
C VAL A 94 5.82 28.53 1.22
N LYS A 95 6.83 29.39 1.44
CA LYS A 95 7.85 29.19 2.50
C LYS A 95 7.16 29.00 3.85
N ALA A 96 7.68 28.07 4.66
CA ALA A 96 7.15 27.64 5.95
C ALA A 96 5.72 27.03 5.97
N GLN A 97 4.89 27.23 4.95
CA GLN A 97 3.49 26.75 4.93
C GLN A 97 3.25 25.54 4.00
N ARG A 98 3.94 25.47 2.87
CA ARG A 98 3.91 24.34 1.92
C ARG A 98 5.22 24.38 1.11
N PRO A 99 6.35 24.04 1.75
CA PRO A 99 7.65 24.32 1.20
C PRO A 99 8.19 23.18 0.33
N ILE A 100 7.40 22.15 0.03
CA ILE A 100 7.80 21.06 -0.88
C ILE A 100 6.58 20.52 -1.63
N GLY A 101 6.80 20.08 -2.87
CA GLY A 101 5.81 19.39 -3.69
C GLY A 101 6.44 18.50 -4.76
N ILE A 102 5.58 17.78 -5.47
CA ILE A 102 5.88 17.02 -6.69
C ILE A 102 5.47 17.89 -7.89
N GLU A 103 6.45 18.31 -8.69
CA GLU A 103 6.22 19.14 -9.89
C GLU A 103 5.78 18.27 -11.07
N SER A 104 6.33 17.06 -11.19
CA SER A 104 5.91 16.11 -12.21
C SER A 104 6.12 14.66 -11.79
N LEU A 105 5.26 13.81 -12.34
CA LEU A 105 5.42 12.36 -12.41
C LEU A 105 5.23 11.97 -13.87
N VAL A 106 6.23 11.35 -14.49
CA VAL A 106 6.17 10.89 -15.89
C VAL A 106 6.69 9.46 -15.96
N VAL A 107 5.94 8.57 -16.60
CA VAL A 107 6.30 7.17 -16.73
C VAL A 107 6.97 6.89 -18.07
N HIS A 108 8.09 6.17 -18.01
CA HIS A 108 8.89 5.71 -19.12
C HIS A 108 8.98 4.18 -19.08
N ARG A 109 7.98 3.51 -19.66
CA ARG A 109 7.86 2.04 -19.67
C ARG A 109 7.81 1.44 -18.26
N ASP A 110 8.94 1.01 -17.73
CA ASP A 110 9.14 0.30 -16.46
C ASP A 110 9.79 1.18 -15.37
N GLU A 111 10.08 2.44 -15.67
CA GLU A 111 10.65 3.42 -14.75
C GLU A 111 9.87 4.73 -14.80
N ALA A 112 9.84 5.49 -13.71
CA ALA A 112 9.20 6.79 -13.66
C ALA A 112 10.17 7.89 -13.21
N GLU A 113 10.08 9.05 -13.84
CA GLU A 113 10.71 10.29 -13.40
C GLU A 113 9.76 11.04 -12.45
N ILE A 114 10.23 11.33 -11.25
CA ILE A 114 9.51 12.13 -10.25
C ILE A 114 10.33 13.38 -9.94
N ILE A 115 9.82 14.55 -10.30
CA ILE A 115 10.49 15.82 -10.02
C ILE A 115 9.93 16.39 -8.72
N TYR A 116 10.79 16.53 -7.71
CA TYR A 116 10.48 17.25 -6.49
C TYR A 116 11.10 18.64 -6.54
N ALA A 117 10.40 19.61 -5.97
CA ALA A 117 10.96 20.92 -5.69
C ALA A 117 10.48 21.47 -4.35
N GLY A 118 11.33 22.25 -3.70
CA GLY A 118 11.03 22.81 -2.40
C GLY A 118 12.03 23.84 -1.88
N TYR A 119 11.66 24.54 -0.82
CA TYR A 119 12.51 25.48 -0.08
C TYR A 119 13.07 24.83 1.19
N ALA A 120 14.09 25.45 1.79
CA ALA A 120 14.68 25.04 3.06
C ALA A 120 15.10 23.56 3.06
N GLY A 121 14.81 22.84 4.15
CA GLY A 121 15.05 21.39 4.23
C GLY A 121 14.30 20.60 3.16
N GLY A 122 13.16 21.10 2.69
CA GLY A 122 12.42 20.52 1.56
C GLY A 122 13.21 20.57 0.25
N GLY A 123 13.95 21.66 0.01
CA GLY A 123 14.83 21.79 -1.15
C GLY A 123 16.02 20.82 -1.12
N VAL A 124 16.66 20.64 0.04
CA VAL A 124 17.73 19.64 0.23
C VAL A 124 17.17 18.23 0.08
N SER A 125 15.96 17.99 0.59
CA SER A 125 15.28 16.71 0.47
C SER A 125 14.86 16.39 -0.95
N ALA A 126 14.45 17.39 -1.73
CA ALA A 126 14.07 17.28 -3.12
C ALA A 126 15.28 17.01 -4.03
N SER A 127 16.42 17.64 -3.75
CA SER A 127 17.63 17.52 -4.57
C SER A 127 18.51 16.34 -4.20
N ILE A 128 18.64 16.00 -2.91
CA ILE A 128 19.64 15.03 -2.42
C ILE A 128 19.00 13.94 -1.55
N GLY A 129 18.20 14.32 -0.54
CA GLY A 129 17.76 13.39 0.51
C GLY A 129 17.03 12.15 -0.02
N ARG A 130 16.02 12.35 -0.87
CA ARG A 130 15.25 11.26 -1.50
C ARG A 130 16.13 10.37 -2.39
N GLY A 131 17.11 10.95 -3.07
CA GLY A 131 17.99 10.24 -4.00
C GLY A 131 18.90 9.18 -3.36
N LEU A 132 18.94 9.12 -2.03
CA LEU A 132 19.71 8.14 -1.26
C LEU A 132 18.88 6.94 -0.78
N ALA A 133 17.56 6.97 -0.96
CA ALA A 133 16.65 5.93 -0.49
C ALA A 133 16.79 4.63 -1.30
N GLU A 134 16.42 3.51 -0.67
CA GLU A 134 16.17 2.26 -1.38
C GLU A 134 15.03 2.46 -2.39
N GLY A 135 15.08 1.72 -3.50
CA GLY A 135 14.10 1.84 -4.59
C GLY A 135 14.36 2.97 -5.58
N VAL A 136 15.34 3.85 -5.32
CA VAL A 136 15.79 4.86 -6.28
C VAL A 136 16.92 4.31 -7.15
N ASN A 137 16.72 4.32 -8.46
CA ASN A 137 17.75 3.92 -9.43
C ASN A 137 18.80 5.03 -9.61
N ARG A 138 18.32 6.28 -9.76
CA ARG A 138 19.16 7.46 -9.91
C ARG A 138 18.45 8.74 -9.52
N ILE A 139 19.24 9.76 -9.22
CA ILE A 139 18.81 11.11 -8.92
C ILE A 139 19.60 12.10 -9.78
N GLN A 140 18.90 13.06 -10.38
CA GLN A 140 19.50 14.22 -11.01
C GLN A 140 19.29 15.44 -10.13
N VAL A 141 20.38 16.05 -9.68
CA VAL A 141 20.36 17.33 -8.98
C VAL A 141 20.20 18.44 -10.03
N ILE A 142 18.97 18.93 -10.20
CA ILE A 142 18.64 19.99 -11.16
C ILE A 142 19.02 21.36 -10.58
N GLN A 143 18.71 21.58 -9.30
CA GLN A 143 19.03 22.81 -8.60
C GLN A 143 19.37 22.50 -7.14
N GLU A 144 20.53 22.95 -6.68
CA GLU A 144 20.88 22.87 -5.27
C GLU A 144 20.06 23.88 -4.46
N GLY A 145 19.31 23.37 -3.48
CA GLY A 145 18.51 24.18 -2.57
C GLY A 145 18.92 24.04 -1.11
N GLY A 146 18.28 24.84 -0.27
CA GLY A 146 18.57 24.95 1.16
C GLY A 146 18.37 26.38 1.66
N GLY A 147 17.92 26.53 2.90
CA GLY A 147 17.49 27.83 3.44
C GLY A 147 16.45 28.50 2.54
N GLU A 148 16.78 29.68 2.03
CA GLU A 148 15.89 30.48 1.17
C GLU A 148 15.87 30.04 -0.30
N LYS A 149 16.80 29.19 -0.74
CA LYS A 149 16.95 28.78 -2.15
C LYS A 149 16.07 27.58 -2.48
N LEU A 150 15.42 27.64 -3.63
CA LEU A 150 14.70 26.50 -4.20
C LEU A 150 15.69 25.38 -4.51
N GLY A 151 15.38 24.17 -4.06
CA GLY A 151 16.05 22.94 -4.46
C GLY A 151 15.13 22.11 -5.34
N LYS A 152 15.70 21.48 -6.34
CA LYS A 152 14.98 20.67 -7.32
C LYS A 152 15.80 19.43 -7.68
N GLY A 153 15.13 18.28 -7.70
CA GLY A 153 15.75 17.02 -8.11
C GLY A 153 14.75 16.13 -8.83
N ALA A 154 15.24 15.40 -9.83
CA ALA A 154 14.49 14.38 -10.54
C ALA A 154 14.95 13.00 -10.04
N LEU A 155 14.01 12.21 -9.53
CA LEU A 155 14.23 10.84 -9.12
C LEU A 155 13.75 9.89 -10.21
N TRP A 156 14.51 8.83 -10.45
CA TRP A 156 14.06 7.70 -11.25
C TRP A 156 13.88 6.49 -10.37
N VAL A 157 12.66 5.93 -10.41
CA VAL A 157 12.25 4.77 -9.61
C VAL A 157 11.60 3.72 -10.51
N PRO A 158 11.80 2.42 -10.26
CA PRO A 158 11.04 1.39 -10.95
C PRO A 158 9.54 1.56 -10.72
N VAL A 159 8.74 1.32 -11.74
CA VAL A 159 7.28 1.22 -11.63
C VAL A 159 6.95 -0.20 -11.20
N ARG A 160 6.42 -0.35 -9.98
CA ARG A 160 5.98 -1.64 -9.45
C ARG A 160 4.49 -1.84 -9.64
N LYS A 161 4.05 -3.09 -9.47
CA LYS A 161 2.64 -3.50 -9.41
C LYS A 161 2.29 -3.96 -8.00
N HIS A 162 1.00 -3.94 -7.69
CA HIS A 162 0.46 -4.38 -6.41
C HIS A 162 -0.38 -5.64 -6.59
N LEU A 163 -0.20 -6.60 -5.69
CA LEU A 163 -1.08 -7.75 -5.55
C LEU A 163 -1.58 -7.78 -4.11
N ILE A 164 -2.90 -7.85 -3.93
CA ILE A 164 -3.52 -8.06 -2.63
C ILE A 164 -4.00 -9.50 -2.57
N PHE A 165 -3.70 -10.20 -1.49
CA PHE A 165 -4.33 -11.48 -1.18
C PHE A 165 -5.01 -11.42 0.17
N ALA A 166 -6.24 -11.91 0.23
CA ALA A 166 -7.06 -11.93 1.43
C ALA A 166 -7.43 -13.37 1.77
N VAL A 167 -7.29 -13.73 3.03
CA VAL A 167 -7.35 -15.10 3.54
C VAL A 167 -8.27 -15.13 4.75
N ASP A 168 -9.03 -16.20 4.87
CA ASP A 168 -9.91 -16.41 6.00
C ASP A 168 -10.07 -17.91 6.26
N ASP A 169 -10.48 -18.22 7.49
CA ASP A 169 -10.93 -19.54 7.91
C ASP A 169 -9.83 -20.61 7.81
N THR A 170 -8.61 -20.27 8.24
CA THR A 170 -7.46 -21.20 8.22
C THR A 170 -7.15 -21.82 9.58
N ASP A 171 -7.69 -21.26 10.66
CA ASP A 171 -7.61 -21.74 12.05
C ASP A 171 -8.83 -22.56 12.47
N ASN A 172 -8.73 -23.26 13.61
CA ASN A 172 -9.85 -23.98 14.21
C ASN A 172 -9.97 -23.66 15.71
N HIS A 173 -11.00 -24.19 16.38
CA HIS A 173 -11.24 -23.90 17.81
C HIS A 173 -10.17 -24.43 18.77
N GLU A 174 -9.30 -25.33 18.31
CA GLU A 174 -8.28 -25.97 19.14
C GLU A 174 -6.90 -25.30 18.96
N THR A 175 -6.54 -24.91 17.73
CA THR A 175 -5.21 -24.40 17.38
C THR A 175 -5.20 -23.47 16.17
N GLY A 176 -4.17 -22.63 16.09
CA GLY A 176 -3.89 -21.75 14.96
C GLY A 176 -4.54 -20.37 15.09
N ALA A 177 -4.09 -19.44 14.24
CA ALA A 177 -4.68 -18.13 14.08
C ALA A 177 -4.46 -17.66 12.65
N THR A 178 -5.54 -17.29 11.93
CA THR A 178 -5.44 -16.84 10.54
C THR A 178 -4.49 -15.65 10.38
N TYR A 179 -4.54 -14.67 11.29
CA TYR A 179 -3.65 -13.51 11.22
C TYR A 179 -2.18 -13.87 11.39
N ASP A 180 -1.85 -14.86 12.22
CA ASP A 180 -0.48 -15.30 12.47
C ASP A 180 0.08 -16.06 11.26
N LEU A 181 -0.70 -17.01 10.71
CA LEU A 181 -0.33 -17.75 9.50
C LEU A 181 -0.06 -16.79 8.33
N VAL A 182 -0.93 -15.81 8.13
CA VAL A 182 -0.89 -14.92 6.96
C VAL A 182 0.10 -13.77 7.17
N GLY A 183 0.00 -13.06 8.29
CA GLY A 183 0.81 -11.87 8.60
C GLY A 183 2.25 -12.19 8.97
N ARG A 184 2.54 -13.40 9.46
CA ARG A 184 3.90 -13.86 9.72
C ARG A 184 4.37 -14.83 8.65
N GLU A 185 3.80 -16.02 8.58
CA GLU A 185 4.46 -17.14 7.88
C GLU A 185 4.38 -17.04 6.36
N VAL A 186 3.22 -16.67 5.80
CA VAL A 186 3.09 -16.42 4.36
C VAL A 186 3.95 -15.22 3.96
N ARG A 187 3.91 -14.13 4.75
CA ARG A 187 4.71 -12.93 4.49
C ARG A 187 6.21 -13.22 4.48
N GLU A 188 6.73 -13.85 5.53
CA GLU A 188 8.16 -14.21 5.63
C GLU A 188 8.58 -15.13 4.49
N ALA A 189 7.75 -16.11 4.13
CA ALA A 189 8.03 -16.99 3.01
C ALA A 189 8.14 -16.23 1.67
N LEU A 190 7.34 -15.18 1.46
CA LEU A 190 7.43 -14.33 0.26
C LEU A 190 8.69 -13.44 0.29
N GLU A 191 8.98 -12.82 1.43
CA GLU A 191 10.16 -11.96 1.62
C GLU A 191 11.47 -12.74 1.42
N ASP A 192 11.56 -13.94 2.01
CA ASP A 192 12.76 -14.78 1.96
C ASP A 192 13.00 -15.41 0.59
N SER A 193 11.93 -15.77 -0.14
CA SER A 193 12.05 -16.57 -1.37
C SER A 193 11.97 -15.77 -2.66
N LEU A 194 11.41 -14.55 -2.64
CA LEU A 194 11.10 -13.79 -3.86
C LEU A 194 11.60 -12.33 -3.87
N ASP A 195 12.30 -11.84 -2.83
CA ASP A 195 12.68 -10.41 -2.67
C ASP A 195 11.46 -9.46 -2.82
N ILE A 196 10.35 -9.89 -2.24
CA ILE A 196 9.09 -9.16 -2.25
C ILE A 196 8.93 -8.44 -0.93
N ARG A 197 8.39 -7.22 -0.95
CA ARG A 197 8.10 -6.46 0.26
C ARG A 197 6.60 -6.43 0.48
N ALA A 198 6.17 -6.81 1.68
CA ALA A 198 4.83 -6.50 2.13
C ALA A 198 4.67 -4.99 2.31
N THR A 199 3.56 -4.45 1.83
CA THR A 199 3.23 -3.03 1.96
C THR A 199 2.37 -2.80 3.19
N TYR A 200 1.29 -3.55 3.31
CA TYR A 200 0.28 -3.42 4.36
C TYR A 200 -0.34 -4.78 4.71
N ILE A 201 -0.76 -4.91 5.97
CA ILE A 201 -1.51 -6.04 6.49
C ILE A 201 -2.77 -5.48 7.14
N ALA A 202 -3.92 -5.95 6.71
CA ALA A 202 -5.23 -5.62 7.26
C ALA A 202 -5.77 -6.84 7.99
N GLU A 203 -5.81 -6.77 9.32
CA GLU A 203 -6.41 -7.79 10.19
C GLU A 203 -7.82 -7.34 10.56
N CYS A 204 -8.82 -7.98 9.98
CA CYS A 204 -10.21 -7.54 10.06
C CYS A 204 -11.00 -8.49 10.95
N ASN A 205 -11.35 -8.01 12.14
CA ASN A 205 -12.36 -8.63 12.97
C ASN A 205 -13.70 -8.51 12.23
N LEU A 206 -14.46 -9.58 12.01
CA LEU A 206 -15.75 -9.55 11.30
C LEU A 206 -16.92 -9.87 12.24
N HIS A 207 -18.16 -9.77 11.75
CA HIS A 207 -19.33 -10.15 12.53
C HIS A 207 -19.19 -11.59 13.05
N GLY A 208 -19.36 -11.77 14.36
CA GLY A 208 -19.20 -13.07 15.01
C GLY A 208 -20.23 -14.08 14.49
N VAL A 209 -19.77 -15.28 14.16
CA VAL A 209 -20.63 -16.40 13.76
C VAL A 209 -20.22 -17.65 14.54
N VAL A 210 -21.21 -18.49 14.89
CA VAL A 210 -21.01 -19.67 15.76
C VAL A 210 -20.03 -20.67 15.15
N GLU A 211 -19.92 -20.68 13.82
CA GLU A 211 -19.11 -21.62 13.06
C GLU A 211 -17.61 -21.26 13.01
N LYS A 212 -17.20 -20.16 13.64
CA LYS A 212 -15.83 -19.63 13.64
C LYS A 212 -15.28 -19.42 15.05
N THR A 213 -13.96 -19.23 15.12
CA THR A 213 -13.26 -18.84 16.35
C THR A 213 -13.78 -17.50 16.89
N SER A 214 -13.59 -17.28 18.19
CA SER A 214 -14.25 -16.24 18.99
C SER A 214 -14.11 -14.82 18.42
N ASN A 215 -13.03 -14.55 17.69
CA ASN A 215 -12.73 -13.22 17.17
C ASN A 215 -13.06 -13.05 15.67
N CYS A 216 -13.46 -14.11 14.95
CA CYS A 216 -13.87 -14.06 13.54
C CYS A 216 -12.94 -13.20 12.65
N PHE A 217 -11.63 -13.44 12.70
CA PHE A 217 -10.64 -12.65 11.95
C PHE A 217 -10.42 -13.18 10.53
N ALA A 218 -10.40 -12.25 9.57
CA ALA A 218 -9.88 -12.46 8.23
C ALA A 218 -8.71 -11.49 7.98
N THR A 219 -7.74 -11.88 7.17
CA THR A 219 -6.50 -11.12 6.98
C THR A 219 -6.22 -10.86 5.50
N ALA A 220 -5.94 -9.61 5.13
CA ALA A 220 -5.50 -9.24 3.80
C ALA A 220 -4.09 -8.65 3.82
N VAL A 221 -3.26 -8.99 2.83
CA VAL A 221 -1.88 -8.53 2.70
C VAL A 221 -1.67 -7.96 1.30
N GLY A 222 -1.10 -6.77 1.23
CA GLY A 222 -0.62 -6.15 0.00
C GLY A 222 0.88 -6.42 -0.18
N VAL A 223 1.28 -6.75 -1.41
CA VAL A 223 2.68 -6.92 -1.78
C VAL A 223 3.00 -6.18 -3.06
N THR A 224 4.21 -5.65 -3.16
CA THR A 224 4.71 -5.03 -4.40
C THR A 224 5.65 -5.94 -5.16
N TYR A 225 5.56 -5.90 -6.48
CA TYR A 225 6.41 -6.69 -7.37
C TYR A 225 6.76 -5.91 -8.65
N ASP A 226 7.69 -6.45 -9.42
CA ASP A 226 8.26 -5.85 -10.64
C ASP A 226 7.33 -5.76 -11.85
N GLY A 227 6.07 -6.21 -11.73
CA GLY A 227 5.09 -6.22 -12.82
C GLY A 227 5.23 -7.37 -13.81
N ARG A 228 6.18 -8.29 -13.66
CA ARG A 228 6.29 -9.47 -14.52
C ARG A 228 5.25 -10.53 -14.10
N GLU A 229 4.52 -11.06 -15.08
CA GLU A 229 3.52 -12.10 -14.84
C GLU A 229 4.12 -13.35 -14.17
N GLN A 230 5.36 -13.71 -14.50
CA GLN A 230 6.05 -14.83 -13.86
C GLN A 230 6.27 -14.60 -12.35
N THR A 231 6.57 -13.35 -11.97
CA THR A 231 6.71 -12.95 -10.56
C THR A 231 5.36 -13.01 -9.86
N LYS A 232 4.30 -12.45 -10.46
CA LYS A 232 2.93 -12.53 -9.93
C LYS A 232 2.49 -13.97 -9.67
N GLU A 233 2.69 -14.84 -10.64
CA GLU A 233 2.31 -16.25 -10.51
C GLU A 233 3.20 -17.01 -9.52
N ALA A 234 4.47 -16.61 -9.36
CA ALA A 234 5.33 -17.15 -8.29
C ALA A 234 4.81 -16.78 -6.90
N ILE A 235 4.34 -15.54 -6.70
CA ILE A 235 3.70 -15.10 -5.46
C ILE A 235 2.47 -15.96 -5.15
N LYS A 236 1.54 -16.04 -6.11
CA LYS A 236 0.30 -16.82 -5.93
C LYS A 236 0.60 -18.28 -5.58
N ARG A 237 1.55 -18.89 -6.29
CA ARG A 237 1.98 -20.27 -5.99
C ARG A 237 2.53 -20.39 -4.57
N LYS A 238 3.40 -19.48 -4.14
CA LYS A 238 4.00 -19.55 -2.80
C LYS A 238 2.98 -19.33 -1.69
N VAL A 239 2.05 -18.39 -1.87
CA VAL A 239 0.91 -18.17 -0.97
C VAL A 239 0.09 -19.46 -0.85
N LEU A 240 -0.30 -20.06 -1.98
CA LEU A 240 -1.09 -21.29 -1.98
C LEU A 240 -0.36 -22.48 -1.36
N GLU A 241 0.94 -22.61 -1.60
CA GLU A 241 1.81 -23.64 -1.01
C GLU A 241 1.78 -23.57 0.52
N VAL A 242 2.13 -22.41 1.08
CA VAL A 242 2.20 -22.21 2.54
C VAL A 242 0.82 -22.40 3.19
N LEU A 243 -0.23 -21.85 2.58
CA LEU A 243 -1.59 -22.00 3.11
C LEU A 243 -2.06 -23.45 3.11
N ARG A 244 -1.83 -24.22 2.03
CA ARG A 244 -2.25 -25.63 1.97
C ARG A 244 -1.46 -26.52 2.92
N GLU A 245 -0.19 -26.22 3.12
CA GLU A 245 0.65 -26.95 4.06
C GLU A 245 0.20 -26.72 5.51
N LYS A 246 -0.08 -25.45 5.86
CA LYS A 246 -0.17 -25.02 7.26
C LYS A 246 -1.57 -24.69 7.75
N ALA A 247 -2.56 -24.55 6.88
CA ALA A 247 -3.95 -24.36 7.32
C ALA A 247 -4.41 -25.56 8.17
N MET A 248 -5.11 -25.25 9.24
CA MET A 248 -5.66 -26.20 10.22
C MET A 248 -7.17 -26.42 10.04
N SER A 249 -7.81 -25.59 9.22
CA SER A 249 -9.24 -25.67 8.89
C SER A 249 -9.47 -26.35 7.54
N ASP A 250 -10.64 -26.97 7.41
CA ASP A 250 -11.14 -27.55 6.18
C ASP A 250 -11.72 -26.52 5.21
N TYR A 251 -11.94 -25.29 5.65
CA TYR A 251 -12.72 -24.26 4.96
C TYR A 251 -11.92 -23.06 4.47
N GLY A 252 -10.60 -23.10 4.66
CA GLY A 252 -9.69 -22.01 4.32
C GLY A 252 -9.81 -21.59 2.86
N CYS A 253 -9.85 -20.29 2.64
CA CYS A 253 -9.93 -19.70 1.30
C CYS A 253 -8.99 -18.51 1.18
N VAL A 254 -8.44 -18.31 -0.01
CA VAL A 254 -7.72 -17.10 -0.40
C VAL A 254 -8.37 -16.46 -1.62
N VAL A 255 -8.43 -15.13 -1.66
CA VAL A 255 -8.83 -14.30 -2.79
C VAL A 255 -7.65 -13.45 -3.21
N PHE A 256 -7.34 -13.38 -4.50
CA PHE A 256 -6.32 -12.54 -5.08
C PHE A 256 -6.95 -11.38 -5.85
N PHE A 257 -6.35 -10.19 -5.73
CA PHE A 257 -6.76 -8.97 -6.41
C PHE A 257 -5.54 -8.23 -6.97
N ASP A 258 -5.55 -8.01 -8.28
CA ASP A 258 -4.52 -7.26 -8.98
C ASP A 258 -4.82 -5.75 -8.91
N GLY A 259 -3.88 -4.99 -8.34
CA GLY A 259 -4.00 -3.53 -8.14
C GLY A 259 -4.26 -3.14 -6.69
N PHE A 260 -4.66 -1.89 -6.49
CA PHE A 260 -4.98 -1.36 -5.17
C PHE A 260 -6.31 -0.61 -5.13
N ILE A 261 -6.98 -0.34 -6.25
CA ILE A 261 -8.34 0.24 -6.24
C ILE A 261 -9.39 -0.86 -6.10
N ILE A 262 -9.80 -1.12 -4.85
CA ILE A 262 -10.83 -2.12 -4.55
C ILE A 262 -12.19 -1.69 -5.15
N PRO A 263 -12.90 -2.56 -5.89
CA PRO A 263 -14.21 -2.22 -6.43
C PRO A 263 -15.21 -1.84 -5.33
N GLN A 264 -16.01 -0.79 -5.58
CA GLN A 264 -16.93 -0.25 -4.57
C GLN A 264 -17.88 -1.31 -4.00
N ARG A 265 -18.42 -2.23 -4.83
CA ARG A 265 -19.32 -3.29 -4.35
C ARG A 265 -18.62 -4.30 -3.44
N VAL A 266 -17.32 -4.53 -3.64
CA VAL A 266 -16.51 -5.40 -2.77
C VAL A 266 -16.23 -4.70 -1.44
N GLU A 267 -15.98 -3.39 -1.47
CA GLU A 267 -15.88 -2.58 -0.24
C GLU A 267 -17.21 -2.56 0.55
N GLU A 268 -18.33 -2.28 -0.12
CA GLU A 268 -19.67 -2.30 0.49
C GLU A 268 -19.98 -3.67 1.10
N TYR A 269 -19.58 -4.75 0.42
CA TYR A 269 -19.66 -6.09 0.96
C TYR A 269 -18.82 -6.27 2.24
N GLY A 270 -17.57 -5.81 2.26
CA GLY A 270 -16.72 -5.87 3.44
C GLY A 270 -17.33 -5.13 4.64
N VAL A 271 -17.88 -3.93 4.40
CA VAL A 271 -18.62 -3.16 5.41
C VAL A 271 -19.86 -3.93 5.90
N LYS A 272 -20.60 -4.54 5.00
CA LYS A 272 -21.78 -5.36 5.36
C LYS A 272 -21.38 -6.56 6.22
N ALA A 273 -20.41 -7.36 5.78
CA ALA A 273 -19.94 -8.55 6.47
C ALA A 273 -19.30 -8.25 7.84
N LYS A 274 -18.80 -7.02 8.05
CA LYS A 274 -18.33 -6.56 9.35
C LYS A 274 -19.47 -6.38 10.37
N ASN A 275 -20.64 -5.93 9.92
CA ASN A 275 -21.73 -5.55 10.81
C ASN A 275 -22.80 -6.63 10.96
N GLU A 276 -22.97 -7.49 9.96
CA GLU A 276 -24.01 -8.52 9.96
C GLU A 276 -23.54 -9.82 9.33
N ARG A 277 -24.27 -10.89 9.66
CA ARG A 277 -24.06 -12.22 9.10
C ARG A 277 -24.51 -12.27 7.63
N ILE A 278 -23.62 -12.73 6.76
CA ILE A 278 -23.92 -13.00 5.36
C ILE A 278 -24.32 -14.46 5.18
N GLU A 279 -25.61 -14.71 4.92
CA GLU A 279 -26.12 -16.09 4.74
C GLU A 279 -25.80 -16.67 3.36
N SER A 280 -26.10 -15.94 2.29
CA SER A 280 -25.98 -16.45 0.92
C SER A 280 -24.52 -16.53 0.47
N LEU A 281 -24.05 -17.76 0.23
CA LEU A 281 -22.76 -17.99 -0.41
C LEU A 281 -22.82 -17.71 -1.92
N ASP A 282 -23.93 -18.02 -2.59
CA ASP A 282 -24.11 -17.76 -4.01
C ASP A 282 -23.94 -16.27 -4.33
N TYR A 283 -24.49 -15.38 -3.49
CA TYR A 283 -24.28 -13.94 -3.60
C TYR A 283 -22.80 -13.54 -3.59
N VAL A 284 -21.99 -14.21 -2.76
CA VAL A 284 -20.56 -13.92 -2.59
C VAL A 284 -19.77 -14.43 -3.79
N ILE A 285 -20.10 -15.63 -4.29
CA ILE A 285 -19.52 -16.21 -5.50
C ILE A 285 -19.85 -15.32 -6.71
N ASP A 286 -21.10 -14.89 -6.86
CA ASP A 286 -21.53 -14.00 -7.93
C ASP A 286 -20.79 -12.66 -7.87
N LEU A 287 -20.61 -12.08 -6.68
CA LEU A 287 -19.87 -10.84 -6.50
C LEU A 287 -18.40 -11.00 -6.90
N ALA A 288 -17.76 -12.10 -6.50
CA ALA A 288 -16.39 -12.42 -6.90
C ALA A 288 -16.28 -12.60 -8.43
N GLY A 289 -17.25 -13.30 -9.05
CA GLY A 289 -17.32 -13.51 -10.49
C GLY A 289 -17.52 -12.21 -11.28
N GLN A 290 -18.41 -11.32 -10.82
CA GLN A 290 -18.65 -10.00 -11.43
C GLN A 290 -17.39 -9.14 -11.50
N HIS A 291 -16.50 -9.30 -10.52
CA HIS A 291 -15.23 -8.56 -10.43
C HIS A 291 -14.01 -9.39 -10.84
N GLN A 292 -14.21 -10.59 -11.42
CA GLN A 292 -13.15 -11.48 -11.91
C GLN A 292 -12.08 -11.77 -10.85
N LEU A 293 -12.50 -11.87 -9.59
CA LEU A 293 -11.60 -12.14 -8.47
C LEU A 293 -11.21 -13.62 -8.47
N ALA A 294 -9.91 -13.89 -8.59
CA ALA A 294 -9.40 -15.25 -8.50
C ALA A 294 -9.40 -15.70 -7.04
N TRP A 295 -10.05 -16.82 -6.74
CA TRP A 295 -10.09 -17.38 -5.40
C TRP A 295 -9.82 -18.88 -5.40
N HIS A 296 -9.25 -19.38 -4.29
CA HIS A 296 -8.84 -20.76 -4.15
C HIS A 296 -9.17 -21.29 -2.76
N HIS A 297 -9.74 -22.48 -2.73
CA HIS A 297 -9.79 -23.29 -1.53
C HIS A 297 -8.37 -23.79 -1.17
N VAL A 298 -8.03 -23.65 0.11
CA VAL A 298 -6.73 -24.04 0.69
C VAL A 298 -6.89 -24.93 1.93
N GLY A 299 -8.12 -25.21 2.36
CA GLY A 299 -8.40 -26.13 3.47
C GLY A 299 -8.23 -27.61 3.10
N LYS A 300 -8.26 -28.49 4.12
CA LYS A 300 -8.04 -29.94 3.96
C LYS A 300 -9.32 -30.75 3.63
N GLY A 301 -10.50 -30.14 3.72
CA GLY A 301 -11.79 -30.81 3.56
C GLY A 301 -12.13 -31.20 2.12
N THR A 302 -12.88 -32.30 1.95
CA THR A 302 -13.24 -32.87 0.63
C THR A 302 -14.69 -32.63 0.18
N GLN A 303 -15.57 -32.01 0.99
CA GLN A 303 -17.00 -31.87 0.70
C GLN A 303 -17.55 -30.44 0.72
N LYS A 304 -18.82 -30.30 0.29
CA LYS A 304 -19.65 -29.08 0.14
C LYS A 304 -19.56 -28.14 1.35
N GLY A 305 -19.37 -26.83 1.12
CA GLY A 305 -19.12 -25.82 2.17
C GLY A 305 -17.69 -25.25 2.18
N LYS A 306 -16.83 -25.70 1.24
CA LYS A 306 -15.43 -25.27 1.06
C LYS A 306 -15.25 -23.78 0.86
N GLU A 307 -16.30 -23.09 0.45
CA GLU A 307 -16.30 -21.69 0.11
C GLU A 307 -16.73 -20.81 1.31
N ARG A 308 -16.87 -21.39 2.53
CA ARG A 308 -17.17 -20.60 3.75
C ARG A 308 -16.11 -19.52 3.99
N GLY A 309 -14.83 -19.86 3.86
CA GLY A 309 -13.74 -18.89 3.96
C GLY A 309 -13.79 -17.80 2.89
N LEU A 310 -14.45 -18.02 1.74
CA LEU A 310 -14.59 -16.97 0.72
C LEU A 310 -15.32 -15.75 1.28
N LYS A 311 -16.28 -15.96 2.20
CA LYS A 311 -17.05 -14.87 2.80
C LYS A 311 -16.18 -13.86 3.53
N GLY A 312 -15.30 -14.31 4.42
CA GLY A 312 -14.44 -13.40 5.16
C GLY A 312 -13.20 -12.98 4.38
N ALA A 313 -12.66 -13.83 3.50
CA ALA A 313 -11.57 -13.43 2.61
C ALA A 313 -12.00 -12.26 1.70
N LEU A 314 -13.19 -12.35 1.08
CA LEU A 314 -13.72 -11.24 0.28
C LEU A 314 -14.02 -10.01 1.12
N ALA A 315 -14.42 -10.19 2.40
CA ALA A 315 -14.67 -9.07 3.30
C ALA A 315 -13.37 -8.34 3.69
N ALA A 316 -12.32 -9.07 4.03
CA ALA A 316 -11.00 -8.52 4.32
C ALA A 316 -10.41 -7.79 3.10
N LEU A 317 -10.61 -8.32 1.88
CA LEU A 317 -10.26 -7.60 0.65
C LEU A 317 -11.03 -6.27 0.55
N GLY A 318 -12.34 -6.29 0.78
CA GLY A 318 -13.19 -5.10 0.78
C GLY A 318 -12.79 -4.04 1.80
N LEU A 319 -12.22 -4.47 2.92
CA LEU A 319 -11.81 -3.60 4.02
C LEU A 319 -10.31 -3.26 4.03
N PHE A 320 -9.53 -3.71 3.04
CA PHE A 320 -8.06 -3.62 3.05
C PHE A 320 -7.52 -2.21 3.36
N TRP A 321 -8.16 -1.16 2.83
CA TRP A 321 -7.77 0.23 3.08
C TRP A 321 -8.48 0.88 4.27
N LYS A 322 -9.33 0.16 5.00
CA LYS A 322 -10.08 0.64 6.17
C LYS A 322 -9.53 0.02 7.46
N LEU A 323 -8.23 0.15 7.71
CA LEU A 323 -7.53 -0.55 8.82
C LEU A 323 -8.16 -0.27 10.20
N LYS A 324 -8.48 0.99 10.52
CA LYS A 324 -9.21 1.32 11.77
C LYS A 324 -10.59 0.65 11.86
N TYR A 325 -11.28 0.54 10.72
CA TYR A 325 -12.58 -0.14 10.64
C TYR A 325 -12.44 -1.65 10.84
N CYS A 326 -11.36 -2.25 10.32
CA CYS A 326 -10.98 -3.63 10.57
C CYS A 326 -10.67 -3.90 12.05
N ALA A 327 -10.01 -2.95 12.72
CA ALA A 327 -9.63 -3.07 14.13
C ALA A 327 -10.80 -2.87 15.12
N ALA A 328 -11.77 -2.01 14.79
CA ALA A 328 -12.93 -1.75 15.65
C ALA A 328 -13.77 -3.03 15.85
N PRO A 329 -14.35 -3.30 17.04
CA PRO A 329 -15.27 -4.42 17.22
C PRO A 329 -16.53 -4.29 16.34
N PRO A 330 -17.16 -5.42 15.93
CA PRO A 330 -18.42 -5.38 15.18
C PRO A 330 -19.50 -4.59 15.92
N GLY A 331 -20.17 -3.66 15.23
CA GLY A 331 -21.26 -2.86 15.81
C GLY A 331 -20.82 -1.69 16.71
N GLU A 332 -19.53 -1.52 16.97
CA GLU A 332 -19.03 -0.33 17.64
C GLU A 332 -18.82 0.82 16.64
N PRO A 333 -19.14 2.07 17.02
CA PRO A 333 -18.81 3.22 16.20
C PRO A 333 -17.29 3.28 16.03
N VAL A 334 -16.85 3.28 14.78
CA VAL A 334 -15.45 3.57 14.48
C VAL A 334 -15.17 4.99 14.93
N PRO A 335 -14.13 5.22 15.75
CA PRO A 335 -13.81 6.56 16.23
C PRO A 335 -13.82 7.55 15.07
N ASP A 336 -14.61 8.61 15.21
CA ASP A 336 -14.77 9.65 14.19
C ASP A 336 -13.40 10.27 13.88
N ASP A 337 -12.83 9.89 12.75
CA ASP A 337 -11.49 10.26 12.30
C ASP A 337 -11.32 11.79 12.19
N ALA A 338 -12.42 12.54 12.03
CA ALA A 338 -12.43 13.99 12.02
C ALA A 338 -11.83 14.63 13.29
N LYS A 339 -11.82 13.93 14.44
CA LYS A 339 -11.33 14.48 15.72
C LYS A 339 -9.87 14.20 16.05
N PHE A 340 -9.23 13.20 15.44
CA PHE A 340 -7.85 12.83 15.79
C PHE A 340 -6.90 12.70 14.58
N TYR A 341 -7.41 12.34 13.39
CA TYR A 341 -6.59 12.16 12.17
C TYR A 341 -7.49 12.37 10.95
N PRO A 342 -7.51 13.56 10.32
CA PRO A 342 -8.42 13.82 9.21
C PRO A 342 -8.17 12.82 8.07
N ASP A 343 -9.23 12.08 7.76
CA ASP A 343 -9.53 11.30 6.57
C ASP A 343 -8.46 10.28 6.12
N TYR A 344 -8.62 9.05 6.63
CA TYR A 344 -8.33 7.82 5.88
C TYR A 344 -8.83 8.00 4.45
N TYR A 345 -7.94 7.89 3.45
CA TYR A 345 -8.23 7.94 2.00
C TYR A 345 -9.62 8.51 1.74
N THR A 346 -9.78 9.83 1.64
CA THR A 346 -11.06 10.54 1.42
C THR A 346 -11.99 9.75 0.51
N SER A 347 -12.71 8.80 1.12
CA SER A 347 -13.30 7.59 0.53
C SER A 347 -12.65 6.98 -0.73
N ASN A 348 -12.90 5.69 -0.96
CA ASN A 348 -12.82 5.12 -2.29
C ASN A 348 -13.60 5.98 -3.33
N GLN A 349 -14.49 6.90 -2.91
CA GLN A 349 -15.16 7.87 -3.78
C GLN A 349 -14.26 8.99 -4.33
N VAL A 350 -13.19 9.47 -3.67
CA VAL A 350 -12.26 10.42 -4.34
C VAL A 350 -11.45 9.68 -5.39
N ILE A 351 -11.01 8.45 -5.08
CA ILE A 351 -10.31 7.57 -6.01
C ILE A 351 -11.20 7.25 -7.23
N GLN A 352 -12.42 6.77 -6.98
CA GLN A 352 -13.41 6.44 -8.02
C GLN A 352 -13.90 7.70 -8.74
N GLY A 353 -13.98 8.84 -8.05
CA GLY A 353 -14.31 10.14 -8.63
C GLY A 353 -13.24 10.65 -9.58
N TYR A 354 -11.97 10.34 -9.31
CA TYR A 354 -10.86 10.57 -10.24
C TYR A 354 -10.84 9.53 -11.37
N ALA A 355 -11.06 8.25 -11.06
CA ALA A 355 -11.16 7.18 -12.05
C ALA A 355 -12.28 7.40 -13.08
N LYS A 356 -13.33 8.14 -12.72
CA LYS A 356 -14.43 8.55 -13.63
C LYS A 356 -14.13 9.80 -14.47
N LYS A 357 -13.09 10.56 -14.13
CA LYS A 357 -12.71 11.81 -14.83
C LYS A 357 -11.64 11.59 -15.91
N ILE A 358 -10.96 10.44 -15.86
CA ILE A 358 -10.06 9.91 -16.88
C ILE A 358 -10.88 8.98 -17.76
#